data_AF-A0A2I3RVX5-F1
#
_entry.id   AF-A0A2I3RVX5-F1
#
_cell.length_a   1.000
_cell.length_b   1.000
_cell.length_c   1.000
_cell.angle_alpha   90.00
_cell.angle_beta   90.00
_cell.angle_gamma   90.00
#
_symmetry.space_group_name_H-M   'P 1'
#
loop_
_entity.id
_entity.type
_entity.pdbx_description
1 polymer ?
#
loop_
_entity_poly.entity_id
_entity_poly.type
_entity_poly.pdbx_seq_one_letter_code
_entity_poly.pdbx_strand_id
1 'polypeptide(L)'
;MTGYTPDEKLRLQQLRELRRRWLKDQELSPREPVLPPQKMGPMEKFWNKFLENKSPWRKMVHGVYKKSIFVFTHVLVPVWIIHYYMKYHVSVKFIFNIVQNYFLCGYLTLLKVIPPMKEFPDQHH
;
A
#
# COMPACT_ATOMS: atom_id res chain seq x y z
N MET A 1 -45.63 -16.84 -53.94
CA MET A 1 -44.65 -16.01 -53.20
C MET A 1 -45.38 -14.81 -52.64
N THR A 2 -45.99 -14.95 -51.47
CA THR A 2 -46.75 -13.86 -50.85
C THR A 2 -45.77 -12.91 -50.20
N GLY A 3 -45.34 -11.90 -50.95
CA GLY A 3 -44.57 -10.78 -50.42
C GLY A 3 -45.44 -9.89 -49.52
N TYR A 4 -44.80 -8.92 -48.86
CA TYR A 4 -45.46 -7.96 -48.00
C TYR A 4 -46.63 -7.24 -48.68
N THR A 5 -47.73 -7.07 -47.95
CA THR A 5 -48.87 -6.24 -48.35
C THR A 5 -48.43 -4.77 -48.45
N PRO A 6 -49.12 -3.93 -49.25
CA PRO A 6 -48.73 -2.51 -49.38
C PRO A 6 -48.67 -1.78 -48.04
N ASP A 7 -49.57 -2.08 -47.10
CA ASP A 7 -49.60 -1.45 -45.78
C ASP A 7 -48.41 -1.90 -44.90
N GLU A 8 -48.01 -3.16 -44.97
CA GLU A 8 -46.83 -3.68 -44.29
C GLU A 8 -45.55 -3.01 -44.82
N LYS A 9 -45.46 -2.81 -46.14
CA LYS A 9 -44.32 -2.11 -46.75
C LYS A 9 -44.24 -0.66 -46.28
N LEU A 10 -45.37 0.04 -46.26
CA LEU A 10 -45.46 1.42 -45.79
C LEU A 10 -45.05 1.52 -44.31
N ARG A 11 -45.55 0.61 -43.47
CA ARG A 11 -45.17 0.54 -42.05
C ARG A 11 -43.68 0.26 -41.86
N LEU A 12 -43.11 -0.67 -42.63
CA LEU A 12 -41.68 -0.98 -42.55
C LEU A 12 -40.80 0.18 -43.00
N GLN A 13 -41.22 0.95 -44.01
CA GLN A 13 -40.53 2.18 -44.40
C GLN A 13 -40.58 3.23 -43.28
N GLN A 14 -41.75 3.46 -42.70
CA GLN A 14 -41.91 4.40 -41.58
C GLN A 14 -41.01 4.01 -40.38
N LEU A 15 -41.02 2.74 -39.98
CA LEU A 15 -40.16 2.25 -38.89
C LEU A 15 -38.67 2.38 -39.22
N ARG A 16 -38.29 2.14 -40.49
CA ARG A 16 -36.90 2.26 -40.93
C ARG A 16 -36.43 3.72 -40.90
N GLU A 17 -37.28 4.66 -41.27
CA GLU A 17 -36.97 6.09 -41.19
C GLU A 17 -36.82 6.56 -39.74
N LEU A 18 -37.75 6.18 -38.86
CA LEU A 18 -37.65 6.46 -37.42
C LEU A 18 -36.38 5.86 -36.83
N ARG A 19 -36.04 4.63 -37.20
CA ARG A 19 -34.82 3.96 -36.73
C ARG A 19 -33.55 4.68 -37.19
N ARG A 20 -33.50 5.17 -38.44
CA ARG A 20 -32.35 5.94 -38.94
C ARG A 20 -32.18 7.26 -38.22
N ARG A 21 -33.28 7.97 -37.95
CA ARG A 21 -33.26 9.21 -37.15
C ARG A 21 -32.80 8.95 -35.73
N TRP A 22 -33.37 7.93 -35.07
CA TRP A 22 -32.95 7.51 -33.75
C TRP A 22 -31.47 7.17 -33.67
N LEU A 23 -30.94 6.40 -34.63
CA LEU A 23 -29.51 6.05 -34.68
C LEU A 23 -28.62 7.29 -34.88
N LYS A 24 -29.08 8.26 -35.67
CA LYS A 24 -28.39 9.53 -35.84
C LYS A 24 -28.42 10.37 -34.56
N ASP A 25 -29.51 10.33 -33.81
CA ASP A 25 -29.64 11.03 -32.52
C ASP A 25 -28.77 10.38 -31.41
N GLN A 26 -28.29 9.15 -31.61
CA GLN A 26 -27.31 8.53 -30.72
C GLN A 26 -25.86 8.97 -30.99
N GLU A 27 -25.59 9.69 -32.08
CA GLU A 27 -24.27 10.25 -32.33
C GLU A 27 -24.01 11.38 -31.34
N LEU A 28 -23.17 11.11 -30.34
CA LEU A 28 -22.86 12.10 -29.32
C LEU A 28 -21.95 13.19 -29.88
N SER A 29 -22.29 14.44 -29.58
CA SER A 29 -21.42 15.57 -29.92
C SER A 29 -20.15 15.57 -29.06
N PRO A 30 -19.02 16.10 -29.54
CA PRO A 30 -17.79 16.18 -28.74
C PRO A 30 -17.89 17.02 -27.45
N ARG A 31 -18.99 17.77 -27.27
CA ARG A 31 -19.22 18.62 -26.10
C ARG A 31 -20.06 17.88 -25.08
N GLU A 32 -19.42 17.02 -24.32
CA GLU A 32 -20.05 16.37 -23.18
C GLU A 32 -19.93 17.24 -21.92
N PRO A 33 -20.94 17.25 -21.05
CA PRO A 33 -20.81 17.85 -19.73
C PRO A 33 -19.82 17.01 -18.91
N VAL A 34 -18.58 17.47 -18.85
CA VAL A 34 -17.54 16.86 -18.01
C VAL A 34 -17.65 17.39 -16.58
N LEU A 35 -17.40 16.51 -15.61
CA LEU A 35 -17.23 16.93 -14.23
C LEU A 35 -16.08 17.95 -14.14
N PRO A 36 -16.19 18.96 -13.25
CA PRO A 36 -15.10 19.89 -13.05
C PRO A 36 -13.84 19.13 -12.61
N PRO A 37 -12.64 19.55 -13.07
CA PRO A 37 -11.41 18.88 -12.69
C PRO A 37 -11.19 18.96 -11.18
N GLN A 38 -10.68 17.88 -10.60
CA GLN A 38 -10.37 17.84 -9.18
C GLN A 38 -9.35 18.92 -8.81
N LYS A 39 -9.54 19.58 -7.66
CA LYS A 39 -8.63 20.61 -7.17
C LYS A 39 -7.27 19.98 -6.84
N MET A 40 -6.29 20.23 -7.71
CA MET A 40 -4.89 19.82 -7.49
C MET A 40 -4.27 20.60 -6.32
N GLY A 41 -3.39 19.94 -5.57
CA GLY A 41 -2.59 20.60 -4.54
C GLY A 41 -1.60 21.62 -5.13
N PRO A 42 -1.08 22.58 -4.34
CA PRO A 42 -0.12 23.58 -4.84
C PRO A 42 1.13 22.98 -5.49
N MET A 43 1.65 21.88 -4.93
CA MET A 43 2.82 21.18 -5.47
C MET A 43 2.54 20.49 -6.79
N GLU A 44 1.36 19.87 -6.93
CA GLU A 44 0.95 19.25 -8.19
C GLU A 44 0.73 20.28 -9.29
N LYS A 45 0.13 21.44 -8.94
CA LYS A 45 -0.01 22.57 -9.86
C LYS A 45 1.36 23.07 -10.34
N PHE A 46 2.33 23.20 -9.43
CA PHE A 46 3.69 23.57 -9.79
C PHE A 46 4.32 22.57 -10.76
N TRP A 47 4.26 21.26 -10.46
CA TRP A 47 4.82 20.24 -11.34
C TRP A 47 4.13 20.20 -12.70
N ASN A 48 2.80 20.36 -12.75
CA ASN A 48 2.05 20.41 -14.00
C ASN A 48 2.47 21.62 -14.84
N LYS A 49 2.61 22.81 -14.24
CA LYS A 49 3.10 24.01 -14.93
C LYS A 49 4.56 23.86 -15.38
N PHE A 50 5.40 23.21 -14.56
CA PHE A 50 6.79 22.95 -14.92
C PHE A 50 6.90 22.02 -16.13
N LEU A 51 6.03 20.99 -16.21
CA LEU A 51 5.99 20.00 -17.27
C LEU A 51 5.20 20.44 -18.52
N GLU A 52 4.44 21.53 -18.43
CA GLU A 52 3.64 22.10 -19.52
C GLU A 52 4.50 22.31 -20.78
N ASN A 53 5.69 22.90 -20.61
CA ASN A 53 6.69 22.94 -21.67
C ASN A 53 7.36 21.56 -21.76
N LYS A 54 7.02 20.80 -22.82
CA LYS A 54 7.41 19.40 -23.07
C LYS A 54 8.91 19.18 -23.35
N SER A 55 9.79 19.76 -22.52
CA SER A 55 11.23 19.56 -22.59
C SER A 55 11.60 18.19 -22.00
N PRO A 56 12.46 17.41 -22.67
CA PRO A 56 12.86 16.07 -22.20
C PRO A 56 13.59 16.12 -20.85
N TRP A 57 14.42 17.14 -20.61
CA TRP A 57 15.10 17.35 -19.32
C TRP A 57 14.11 17.49 -18.16
N ARG A 58 13.03 18.26 -18.35
CA ARG A 58 12.03 18.48 -17.29
C ARG A 58 11.31 17.19 -16.91
N LYS A 59 11.03 16.32 -17.89
CA LYS A 59 10.46 14.99 -17.66
C LYS A 59 11.43 14.10 -16.88
N MET A 60 12.72 14.15 -17.22
CA MET A 60 13.75 13.39 -16.51
C MET A 60 13.81 13.79 -15.02
N VAL A 61 13.89 15.10 -14.73
CA VAL A 61 13.92 15.62 -13.34
C VAL A 61 12.67 15.21 -12.55
N HIS A 62 11.49 15.37 -13.15
CA HIS A 62 10.24 14.96 -12.50
C HIS A 62 10.20 13.45 -12.23
N GLY A 63 10.71 12.63 -13.15
CA GLY A 63 10.83 11.18 -12.96
C GLY A 63 11.74 10.81 -11.79
N VAL A 64 12.91 11.46 -11.67
CA VAL A 64 13.83 11.28 -10.54
C VAL A 64 13.16 11.68 -9.22
N TYR A 65 12.47 12.83 -9.20
CA TYR A 65 11.73 13.30 -8.03
C TYR A 65 10.65 12.29 -7.56
N LYS A 66 9.85 11.77 -8.49
CA LYS A 66 8.81 10.76 -8.18
C LYS A 66 9.42 9.48 -7.59
N LYS A 67 10.52 8.99 -8.18
CA LYS A 67 11.25 7.84 -7.65
C LYS A 67 11.82 8.12 -6.26
N SER A 68 12.37 9.31 -6.04
CA SER A 68 12.90 9.72 -4.74
C SER A 68 11.83 9.71 -3.64
N ILE A 69 10.64 10.26 -3.93
CA ILE A 69 9.53 10.22 -2.97
C ILE A 69 9.10 8.79 -2.70
N PHE A 70 8.99 7.97 -3.75
CA PHE A 70 8.61 6.57 -3.58
C PHE A 70 9.56 5.82 -2.66
N VAL A 71 10.88 5.94 -2.88
CA VAL A 71 11.90 5.32 -2.01
C VAL A 71 11.78 5.85 -0.58
N PHE A 72 11.57 7.14 -0.40
CA PHE A 72 11.43 7.72 0.92
C PHE A 72 10.20 7.18 1.67
N THR A 73 9.03 7.18 1.04
CA THR A 73 7.78 6.80 1.69
C THR A 73 7.60 5.29 1.84
N HIS A 74 8.06 4.49 0.87
CA HIS A 74 7.84 3.04 0.87
C HIS A 74 9.02 2.24 1.41
N VAL A 75 10.22 2.81 1.49
CA VAL A 75 11.42 2.10 1.98
C VAL A 75 11.93 2.73 3.26
N LEU A 76 12.34 4.01 3.23
CA LEU A 76 13.01 4.64 4.37
C LEU A 76 12.09 4.74 5.59
N VAL A 77 10.86 5.25 5.41
CA VAL A 77 9.90 5.39 6.52
C VAL A 77 9.57 4.03 7.17
N PRO A 78 9.18 2.98 6.43
CA PRO A 78 8.94 1.66 7.03
C PRO A 78 10.17 1.06 7.69
N VAL A 79 11.35 1.19 7.08
CA VAL A 79 12.61 0.68 7.67
C VAL A 79 12.90 1.37 9.00
N TRP A 80 12.70 2.68 9.11
CA TRP A 80 12.87 3.40 10.37
C TRP A 80 11.85 2.98 11.42
N ILE A 81 10.59 2.78 11.03
CA ILE A 81 9.54 2.31 11.94
C ILE A 81 9.87 0.91 12.46
N ILE A 82 10.27 -0.01 11.57
CA ILE A 82 10.67 -1.38 11.95
C ILE A 82 11.89 -1.33 12.87
N HIS A 83 12.90 -0.53 12.54
CA HIS A 83 14.09 -0.39 13.37
C HIS A 83 13.75 0.13 14.77
N TYR A 84 12.90 1.16 14.87
CA TYR A 84 12.40 1.66 16.14
C TYR A 84 11.64 0.57 16.91
N TYR A 85 10.78 -0.18 16.22
CA TYR A 85 10.02 -1.27 16.82
C TYR A 85 10.94 -2.35 17.39
N MET A 86 11.93 -2.81 16.62
CA MET A 86 12.90 -3.80 17.07
C MET A 86 13.66 -3.30 18.31
N LYS A 87 14.13 -2.05 18.28
CA LYS A 87 14.91 -1.44 19.37
C LYS A 87 14.16 -1.42 20.70
N TYR A 88 12.88 -1.07 20.70
CA TYR A 88 12.12 -0.86 21.95
C TYR A 88 11.17 -2.01 22.31
N HIS A 89 10.63 -2.76 21.36
CA HIS A 89 9.65 -3.80 21.65
C HIS A 89 10.25 -5.21 21.66
N VAL A 90 11.28 -5.50 20.86
CA VAL A 90 11.90 -6.84 20.83
C VAL A 90 13.00 -6.96 21.88
N SER A 91 13.85 -5.96 22.04
CA SER A 91 14.90 -5.96 23.08
C SER A 91 14.32 -6.11 24.50
N VAL A 92 13.21 -5.41 24.79
CA VAL A 92 12.55 -5.46 26.10
C VAL A 92 11.91 -6.83 26.35
N LYS A 93 11.27 -7.42 25.33
CA LYS A 93 10.72 -8.78 25.43
C LYS A 93 11.81 -9.85 25.53
N PHE A 94 12.93 -9.68 24.83
CA PHE A 94 14.06 -10.61 24.85
C PHE A 94 14.79 -10.57 26.19
N ILE A 95 15.02 -9.38 26.77
CA ILE A 95 15.58 -9.24 28.12
C ILE A 95 14.66 -9.89 29.17
N PHE A 96 13.34 -9.66 29.09
CA PHE A 96 12.39 -10.29 30.02
C PHE A 96 12.40 -11.84 29.91
N ASN A 97 12.43 -12.36 28.69
CA ASN A 97 12.42 -13.81 28.42
C ASN A 97 13.76 -14.48 28.81
N ILE A 98 14.90 -13.80 28.59
CA ILE A 98 16.22 -14.20 29.10
C ILE A 98 16.22 -14.24 30.62
N VAL A 99 15.80 -13.16 31.29
CA VAL A 99 15.79 -13.09 32.75
C VAL A 99 14.92 -14.21 33.34
N GLN A 100 13.78 -14.54 32.73
CA GLN A 100 12.95 -15.67 33.14
C GLN A 100 13.67 -17.02 33.01
N ASN A 101 14.38 -17.26 31.88
CA ASN A 101 15.09 -18.52 31.64
C ASN A 101 16.32 -18.67 32.55
N TYR A 102 17.06 -17.59 32.80
CA TYR A 102 18.20 -17.60 33.73
C TYR A 102 17.75 -17.75 35.18
N PHE A 103 16.58 -17.21 35.57
CA PHE A 103 16.02 -17.41 36.91
C PHE A 103 15.58 -18.87 37.13
N LEU A 104 15.00 -19.51 36.12
CA LEU A 104 14.63 -20.94 36.17
C LEU A 104 15.86 -21.85 36.22
N CYS A 105 16.92 -21.52 35.47
CA CYS A 105 18.17 -22.27 35.45
C CYS A 105 18.97 -22.10 36.75
N GLY A 106 19.07 -20.87 37.28
CA GLY A 106 19.82 -20.55 38.50
C GLY A 106 19.28 -21.26 39.74
N TYR A 107 17.96 -21.38 39.88
CA TYR A 107 17.33 -22.05 41.03
C TYR A 107 17.55 -23.58 41.01
N LEU A 108 17.57 -24.20 39.83
CA LEU A 108 17.85 -25.63 39.66
C LEU A 108 19.31 -26.01 40.00
N THR A 109 20.27 -25.12 39.76
CA THR A 109 21.68 -25.33 40.12
C THR A 109 21.97 -25.13 41.61
N LEU A 110 21.31 -24.18 42.28
CA LEU A 110 21.61 -23.84 43.68
C LEU A 110 21.02 -24.83 44.70
N LEU A 111 19.93 -25.52 44.35
CA LEU A 111 19.30 -26.56 45.17
C LEU A 111 20.02 -27.93 45.12
N LYS A 112 21.05 -28.10 44.28
CA LYS A 112 21.71 -29.39 44.05
C LYS A 112 23.05 -29.59 44.78
N VAL A 113 23.60 -28.58 45.46
CA VAL A 113 24.92 -28.71 46.11
C VAL A 113 24.95 -28.04 47.48
N ILE A 114 24.59 -28.79 48.53
CA ILE A 114 25.19 -28.66 49.86
C ILE A 114 25.43 -30.08 50.39
N PRO A 115 26.64 -30.66 50.24
CA PRO A 115 27.00 -31.83 51.04
C PRO A 115 27.24 -31.39 52.49
N PRO A 116 26.80 -32.17 53.50
CA PRO A 116 27.03 -31.83 54.90
C PRO A 116 28.53 -31.84 55.21
N MET A 117 28.98 -30.88 56.04
CA MET A 117 30.39 -30.75 56.43
C MET A 117 30.91 -32.01 57.11
N LYS A 118 32.09 -32.45 56.68
CA LYS A 118 32.87 -33.54 57.29
C LYS A 118 33.27 -33.13 58.71
N GLU A 119 32.94 -33.94 59.70
CA GLU A 119 33.38 -33.78 61.09
C GLU A 119 34.92 -33.73 61.15
N PHE A 120 35.46 -32.71 61.83
CA PHE A 120 36.89 -32.60 62.10
C PHE A 120 37.26 -33.56 63.24
N PRO A 121 38.35 -34.35 63.14
CA PRO A 121 38.78 -35.17 64.27
C PRO A 121 39.42 -34.28 65.33
N ASP A 122 38.77 -34.21 66.50
CA ASP A 122 39.32 -33.63 67.72
C ASP A 122 40.58 -34.41 68.15
N GLN A 123 41.75 -33.77 68.05
CA GLN A 123 42.96 -34.22 68.72
C GLN A 123 43.27 -33.27 69.87
N HIS A 124 42.71 -33.58 71.04
CA HIS A 124 43.24 -33.12 72.31
C HIS A 124 44.54 -33.88 72.61
N HIS A 125 45.65 -33.16 72.64
CA HIS A 125 46.86 -33.52 73.35
C HIS A 125 47.28 -32.35 74.24
#